data_AF-A0A966LMB6-F1
#
_entry.id   AF-A0A966LMB6-F1
#
_cell.length_a   1.000
_cell.length_b   1.000
_cell.length_c   1.000
_cell.angle_alpha   90.00
_cell.angle_beta   90.00
_cell.angle_gamma   90.00
#
_symmetry.space_group_name_H-M   'P 1'
#
loop_
_entity.id
_entity.type
_entity.pdbx_description
1 polymer ?
#
loop_
_entity_poly.entity_id
_entity_poly.type
_entity_poly.pdbx_seq_one_letter_code
_entity_poly.pdbx_strand_id
1 'polypeptide(L)'
;MKLKHALLAVVLMSAALFAQAQPGGQRRTVEERVKMVHEKIDSAFKLDADKLAKVDAAFTKYYKDQDKLREEMMSGGERPDFQAMREKMQPLTDARDKELKTILTDEQFKKWKEEIEPAMMPRRGGGGGNRQ
;
A
#
# COMPACT_ATOMS: atom_id res chain seq x y z
N MET A 1 61.27 -12.29 -18.98
CA MET A 1 60.63 -11.33 -18.04
C MET A 1 59.11 -11.36 -18.24
N LYS A 2 58.35 -11.56 -17.15
CA LYS A 2 57.01 -10.99 -16.84
C LYS A 2 55.93 -11.17 -17.92
N LEU A 3 55.11 -12.22 -17.91
CA LEU A 3 53.99 -12.53 -17.01
C LEU A 3 52.95 -11.38 -16.83
N LYS A 4 51.71 -11.72 -17.23
CA LYS A 4 50.39 -11.30 -16.70
C LYS A 4 49.71 -10.05 -17.30
N HIS A 5 48.40 -10.20 -17.52
CA HIS A 5 47.33 -9.18 -17.62
C HIS A 5 47.00 -8.58 -19.01
N ALA A 6 46.58 -9.39 -19.97
CA ALA A 6 45.93 -8.88 -21.19
C ALA A 6 44.63 -9.63 -21.54
N LEU A 7 43.83 -10.03 -20.54
CA LEU A 7 42.54 -10.70 -20.79
C LEU A 7 41.46 -10.40 -19.75
N LEU A 8 41.40 -9.17 -19.24
CA LEU A 8 40.39 -8.79 -18.25
C LEU A 8 39.96 -7.31 -18.33
N ALA A 9 39.64 -6.82 -19.53
CA ALA A 9 39.21 -5.42 -19.68
C ALA A 9 38.05 -5.17 -20.67
N VAL A 10 37.33 -6.22 -21.13
CA VAL A 10 36.25 -6.04 -22.12
C VAL A 10 34.87 -6.56 -21.65
N VAL A 11 34.76 -7.15 -20.45
CA VAL A 11 33.46 -7.67 -19.95
C VAL A 11 32.66 -6.61 -19.14
N LEU A 12 33.21 -5.42 -18.88
CA LEU A 12 32.56 -4.42 -18.02
C LEU A 12 31.56 -3.47 -18.74
N MET A 13 31.25 -3.68 -20.03
CA MET A 13 30.36 -2.79 -20.80
C MET A 13 28.96 -3.36 -21.10
N SER A 14 28.50 -4.39 -20.38
CA SER A 14 27.20 -5.04 -20.67
C SER A 14 26.12 -4.82 -19.61
N ALA A 15 26.41 -4.14 -18.50
CA ALA A 15 25.46 -3.99 -17.38
C ALA A 15 24.60 -2.70 -17.42
N ALA A 16 24.56 -1.98 -18.54
CA ALA A 16 23.87 -0.69 -18.62
C ALA A 16 22.46 -0.76 -19.27
N LEU A 17 21.94 -1.94 -19.62
CA LEU A 17 20.69 -2.07 -20.41
C LEU A 17 19.44 -2.55 -19.65
N PHE A 18 19.49 -2.69 -18.31
CA PHE A 18 18.29 -3.02 -17.52
C PHE A 18 17.90 -1.97 -16.48
N ALA A 19 18.40 -0.74 -16.60
CA ALA A 19 17.79 0.40 -15.93
C ALA A 19 16.56 0.89 -16.73
N GLN A 20 15.63 -0.02 -17.06
CA GLN A 20 14.32 0.38 -17.53
C GLN A 20 13.55 0.97 -16.36
N ALA A 21 13.14 2.23 -16.50
CA ALA A 21 12.29 2.93 -15.57
C ALA A 21 11.00 2.14 -15.27
N GLN A 22 10.82 1.68 -14.03
CA GLN A 22 9.49 1.47 -13.48
C GLN A 22 9.21 2.55 -12.43
N PRO A 23 8.58 3.68 -12.80
CA PRO A 23 7.94 4.53 -11.82
C PRO A 23 6.66 3.82 -11.36
N GLY A 24 6.81 2.91 -10.39
CA GLY A 24 5.69 2.18 -9.81
C GLY A 24 6.07 0.75 -9.49
N GLY A 25 6.48 0.50 -8.24
CA GLY A 25 6.57 -0.87 -7.73
C GLY A 25 5.26 -1.61 -7.93
N GLN A 26 5.34 -2.94 -8.03
CA GLN A 26 4.19 -3.80 -8.22
C GLN A 26 3.08 -3.47 -7.21
N ARG A 27 1.87 -3.22 -7.71
CA ARG A 27 0.70 -2.97 -6.87
C ARG A 27 0.45 -4.22 -6.04
N ARG A 28 0.38 -4.06 -4.72
CA ARG A 28 0.03 -5.15 -3.80
C ARG A 28 -1.36 -5.70 -4.11
N THR A 29 -1.54 -7.01 -3.96
CA THR A 29 -2.86 -7.65 -4.12
C THR A 29 -3.81 -7.24 -3.00
N VAL A 30 -5.10 -7.58 -3.11
CA VAL A 30 -6.05 -7.40 -2.01
C VAL A 30 -5.63 -8.26 -0.82
N GLU A 31 -5.25 -9.52 -1.05
CA GLU A 31 -4.86 -10.45 0.02
C GLU A 31 -3.64 -9.93 0.79
N GLU A 32 -2.61 -9.44 0.08
CA GLU A 32 -1.42 -8.88 0.72
C GLU A 32 -1.74 -7.65 1.57
N ARG A 33 -2.66 -6.80 1.10
CA ARG A 33 -3.11 -5.62 1.85
C ARG A 33 -3.91 -6.00 3.09
N VAL A 34 -4.83 -6.95 2.97
CA VAL A 34 -5.60 -7.48 4.10
C VAL A 34 -4.66 -8.11 5.13
N LYS A 35 -3.69 -8.92 4.70
CA LYS A 35 -2.71 -9.55 5.59
C LYS A 35 -1.92 -8.52 6.41
N MET A 36 -1.47 -7.42 5.81
CA MET A 36 -0.79 -6.36 6.57
C MET A 36 -1.69 -5.73 7.64
N VAL A 37 -2.97 -5.52 7.32
CA VAL A 37 -3.93 -4.98 8.29
C VAL A 37 -4.21 -5.98 9.40
N HIS A 38 -4.40 -7.25 9.05
CA HIS A 38 -4.57 -8.36 9.99
C HIS A 38 -3.43 -8.39 11.01
N GLU A 39 -2.18 -8.41 10.53
CA GLU A 39 -1.00 -8.44 11.39
C GLU A 39 -0.93 -7.23 12.32
N LYS A 40 -1.28 -6.04 11.83
CA LYS A 40 -1.29 -4.80 12.64
C LYS A 40 -2.37 -4.79 13.70
N ILE A 41 -3.59 -5.21 13.35
CA ILE A 41 -4.72 -5.26 14.27
C ILE A 41 -4.53 -6.37 15.31
N ASP A 42 -4.10 -7.56 14.91
CA ASP A 42 -3.78 -8.65 15.84
C ASP A 42 -2.65 -8.25 16.80
N SER A 43 -1.59 -7.62 16.30
CA SER A 43 -0.50 -7.15 17.15
C SER A 43 -0.94 -6.08 18.15
N ALA A 44 -1.86 -5.20 17.76
CA ALA A 44 -2.31 -4.09 18.61
C ALA A 44 -3.35 -4.50 19.65
N PHE A 45 -4.26 -5.40 19.29
CA PHE A 45 -5.47 -5.66 20.07
C PHE A 45 -5.65 -7.11 20.49
N LYS A 46 -4.94 -8.06 19.87
CA LYS A 46 -5.03 -9.51 20.16
C LYS A 46 -6.49 -9.97 20.21
N LEU A 47 -7.24 -9.62 19.16
CA LEU A 47 -8.64 -9.98 19.02
C LEU A 47 -8.80 -11.50 18.89
N ASP A 48 -9.98 -12.01 19.24
CA ASP A 48 -10.33 -13.39 18.92
C ASP A 48 -10.43 -13.63 17.41
N ALA A 49 -10.31 -14.89 17.00
CA ALA A 49 -10.27 -15.30 15.60
C ALA A 49 -11.52 -14.87 14.82
N ASP A 50 -12.69 -14.90 15.45
CA ASP A 50 -13.95 -14.51 14.79
C ASP A 50 -14.00 -13.01 14.51
N LYS A 51 -13.51 -12.18 15.45
CA LYS A 51 -13.37 -10.73 15.23
C LYS A 51 -12.31 -10.42 14.17
N LEU A 52 -11.16 -11.09 14.18
CA LEU A 52 -10.15 -10.92 13.13
C LEU A 52 -10.69 -11.28 11.74
N ALA A 53 -11.44 -12.38 11.62
CA ALA A 53 -12.06 -12.76 10.35
C ALA A 53 -13.05 -11.69 9.84
N LYS A 54 -13.81 -11.05 10.74
CA LYS A 54 -14.71 -9.93 10.38
C LYS A 54 -13.93 -8.69 9.96
N VAL A 55 -12.82 -8.38 10.63
CA VAL A 55 -11.90 -7.30 10.21
C VAL A 55 -11.39 -7.58 8.80
N ASP A 56 -10.90 -8.79 8.54
CA ASP A 56 -10.37 -9.18 7.23
C ASP A 56 -11.42 -9.05 6.14
N ALA A 57 -12.67 -9.45 6.43
CA ALA A 57 -13.78 -9.28 5.50
C ALA A 57 -14.07 -7.80 5.19
N ALA A 58 -14.10 -6.94 6.21
CA ALA A 58 -14.31 -5.50 6.05
C ALA A 58 -13.22 -4.86 5.17
N PHE A 59 -11.95 -5.21 5.40
CA PHE A 59 -10.84 -4.71 4.59
C PHE A 59 -10.77 -5.31 3.20
N THR A 60 -11.15 -6.58 3.03
CA THR A 60 -11.25 -7.21 1.69
C THR A 60 -12.24 -6.45 0.83
N LYS A 61 -13.43 -6.14 1.38
CA LYS A 61 -14.46 -5.36 0.71
C LYS A 61 -13.94 -3.95 0.38
N TYR A 62 -13.39 -3.25 1.38
CA TYR A 62 -12.82 -1.92 1.20
C TYR A 62 -11.78 -1.88 0.07
N TYR A 63 -10.80 -2.79 0.06
CA TYR A 63 -9.76 -2.78 -0.96
C TYR A 63 -10.26 -3.16 -2.35
N LYS A 64 -11.24 -4.06 -2.47
CA LYS A 64 -11.89 -4.35 -3.75
C LYS A 64 -12.63 -3.12 -4.29
N ASP A 65 -13.35 -2.40 -3.43
CA ASP A 65 -14.09 -1.21 -3.85
C ASP A 65 -13.14 -0.05 -4.18
N GLN A 66 -12.05 0.11 -3.44
CA GLN A 66 -10.98 1.06 -3.79
C GLN A 66 -10.35 0.74 -5.15
N ASP A 67 -10.18 -0.55 -5.45
CA ASP A 67 -9.57 -0.98 -6.70
C ASP A 67 -10.47 -0.68 -7.90
N LYS A 68 -11.77 -0.99 -7.79
CA LYS A 68 -12.78 -0.63 -8.78
C LYS A 68 -12.85 0.88 -9.00
N LEU A 69 -12.93 1.65 -7.92
CA LEU A 69 -12.97 3.11 -8.00
C LEU A 69 -11.74 3.66 -8.72
N ARG A 70 -10.54 3.11 -8.43
CA ARG A 70 -9.31 3.50 -9.14
C ARG A 70 -9.37 3.15 -10.62
N GLU A 71 -9.85 1.95 -10.98
CA GLU A 71 -10.00 1.53 -12.38
C GLU A 71 -10.96 2.43 -13.15
N GLU A 72 -12.13 2.74 -12.57
CA GLU A 72 -13.10 3.67 -13.15
C GLU A 72 -12.49 5.04 -13.43
N MET A 73 -11.74 5.60 -12.47
CA MET A 73 -11.11 6.90 -12.66
C MET A 73 -9.96 6.89 -13.68
N MET A 74 -9.19 5.80 -13.75
CA MET A 74 -8.09 5.67 -14.73
C MET A 74 -8.62 5.43 -16.16
N SER A 75 -9.82 4.85 -16.29
CA SER A 75 -10.49 4.64 -17.58
C SER A 75 -10.97 5.94 -18.25
N GLY A 76 -11.11 7.02 -17.49
CA GLY A 76 -11.60 8.33 -17.97
C GLY A 76 -10.58 9.16 -18.75
N GLY A 77 -9.35 8.67 -18.99
CA GLY A 77 -8.34 9.33 -19.83
C GLY A 77 -7.59 10.51 -19.17
N GLU A 78 -8.09 11.06 -18.07
CA GLU A 78 -7.44 12.11 -17.30
C GLU A 78 -6.97 11.61 -15.92
N ARG A 79 -5.85 12.16 -15.42
CA ARG A 79 -5.41 11.86 -14.05
C ARG A 79 -6.44 12.45 -13.08
N PRO A 80 -7.06 11.65 -12.20
CA PRO A 80 -8.08 12.15 -11.29
C PRO A 80 -7.52 13.22 -10.36
N ASP A 81 -8.27 14.31 -10.21
CA ASP A 81 -8.00 15.35 -9.21
C ASP A 81 -7.90 14.72 -7.81
N PHE A 82 -6.93 15.15 -7.01
CA PHE A 82 -6.70 14.61 -5.68
C PHE A 82 -7.91 14.81 -4.74
N GLN A 83 -8.60 15.93 -4.86
CA GLN A 83 -9.82 16.22 -4.13
C GLN A 83 -10.96 15.29 -4.57
N ALA A 84 -11.17 15.10 -5.87
CA ALA A 84 -12.17 14.17 -6.38
C ALA A 84 -11.90 12.73 -5.93
N MET A 85 -10.63 12.31 -5.89
CA MET A 85 -10.23 11.01 -5.35
C MET A 85 -10.56 10.89 -3.85
N ARG A 86 -10.27 11.94 -3.06
CA ARG A 86 -10.61 11.95 -1.63
C ARG A 86 -12.12 11.85 -1.42
N GLU A 87 -12.90 12.65 -2.13
CA GLU A 87 -14.37 12.68 -2.03
C GLU A 87 -14.99 11.32 -2.37
N LYS A 88 -14.48 10.63 -3.39
CA LYS A 88 -14.95 9.29 -3.74
C LYS A 88 -14.44 8.18 -2.80
N MET A 89 -13.28 8.36 -2.18
CA MET A 89 -12.72 7.41 -1.20
C MET A 89 -13.40 7.51 0.17
N GLN A 90 -13.82 8.71 0.58
CA GLN A 90 -14.44 8.97 1.87
C GLN A 90 -15.60 8.00 2.20
N PRO A 91 -16.61 7.78 1.32
CA PRO A 91 -17.70 6.85 1.63
C PRO A 91 -17.22 5.40 1.79
N LEU A 92 -16.16 4.99 1.08
CA LEU A 92 -15.58 3.64 1.25
C LEU A 92 -14.91 3.49 2.62
N THR A 93 -14.17 4.52 3.04
CA THR A 93 -13.55 4.60 4.37
C THR A 93 -14.60 4.60 5.47
N ASP A 94 -15.66 5.40 5.33
CA ASP A 94 -16.75 5.50 6.32
C ASP A 94 -17.52 4.18 6.44
N ALA A 95 -17.78 3.49 5.32
CA ALA A 95 -18.43 2.19 5.32
C ALA A 95 -17.61 1.13 6.07
N ARG A 96 -16.30 1.08 5.82
CA ARG A 96 -15.37 0.21 6.55
C ARG A 96 -15.32 0.56 8.04
N ASP A 97 -15.25 1.85 8.37
CA ASP A 97 -15.20 2.30 9.77
C ASP A 97 -16.48 1.95 10.53
N LYS A 98 -17.64 2.01 9.86
CA LYS A 98 -18.91 1.56 10.43
C LYS A 98 -18.87 0.06 10.76
N GLU A 99 -18.31 -0.77 9.87
CA GLU A 99 -18.11 -2.20 10.14
C GLU A 99 -17.14 -2.41 11.31
N LEU A 100 -16.01 -1.70 11.34
CA LEU A 100 -15.03 -1.81 12.44
C LEU A 100 -15.60 -1.42 13.80
N LYS A 101 -16.45 -0.39 13.90
CA LYS A 101 -17.12 -0.01 15.17
C LYS A 101 -18.02 -1.12 15.74
N THR A 102 -18.48 -2.05 14.93
CA THR A 102 -19.27 -3.19 15.40
C THR A 102 -18.41 -4.36 15.90
N ILE A 103 -17.11 -4.34 15.57
CA ILE A 103 -16.16 -5.43 15.87
C ILE A 103 -15.23 -5.04 17.02
N LEU A 104 -14.73 -3.80 17.00
CA LEU A 104 -13.81 -3.24 17.96
C LEU A 104 -14.56 -2.55 19.10
N THR A 105 -13.93 -2.48 20.28
CA THR A 105 -14.41 -1.57 21.34
C THR A 105 -14.16 -0.12 20.96
N ASP A 106 -14.84 0.83 21.62
CA ASP A 106 -14.65 2.26 21.37
C ASP A 106 -13.19 2.69 21.55
N GLU A 107 -12.50 2.16 22.58
CA GLU A 107 -11.08 2.45 22.84
C GLU A 107 -10.17 1.89 21.73
N GLN A 108 -10.43 0.66 21.28
CA GLN A 108 -9.69 0.05 20.18
C GLN A 108 -9.92 0.79 18.87
N PHE A 109 -11.17 1.19 18.59
CA PHE A 109 -11.51 1.98 17.40
C PHE A 109 -10.85 3.36 17.44
N LYS A 110 -10.80 4.02 18.60
CA LYS A 110 -10.08 5.29 18.77
C LYS A 110 -8.59 5.12 18.46
N LYS A 111 -7.93 4.11 19.06
CA LYS A 111 -6.52 3.80 18.81
C LYS A 111 -6.26 3.45 17.34
N TRP A 112 -7.20 2.75 16.69
CA TRP A 112 -7.16 2.49 15.26
C TRP A 112 -7.08 3.79 14.45
N LYS A 113 -7.97 4.75 14.71
CA LYS A 113 -8.03 6.02 13.97
C LYS A 113 -6.85 6.94 14.24
N GLU A 114 -6.35 6.97 15.47
CA GLU A 114 -5.32 7.92 15.90
C GLU A 114 -3.89 7.43 15.61
N GLU A 115 -3.65 6.12 15.71
CA GLU A 115 -2.28 5.57 15.64
C GLU A 115 -2.10 4.59 14.49
N ILE A 116 -2.98 3.59 14.38
CA ILE A 116 -2.72 2.42 13.53
C ILE A 116 -2.99 2.74 12.05
N GLU A 117 -4.16 3.32 11.73
CA GLU A 117 -4.50 3.70 10.35
C GLU A 117 -3.53 4.75 9.77
N PRO A 118 -3.22 5.86 10.46
CA PRO A 118 -2.29 6.86 9.92
C PRO A 118 -0.88 6.30 9.69
N ALA A 119 -0.42 5.38 10.55
CA ALA A 119 0.89 4.73 10.39
C ALA A 119 0.97 3.77 9.19
N MET A 120 -0.18 3.30 8.67
CA MET A 120 -0.23 2.47 7.46
C MET A 120 -0.28 3.27 6.17
N MET A 121 -0.62 4.55 6.22
CA MET A 121 -0.63 5.37 5.02
C MET A 121 0.80 5.60 4.52
N PRO A 122 1.05 5.50 3.20
CA PRO A 122 2.35 5.86 2.66
C PRO A 122 2.66 7.30 3.07
N ARG A 123 3.77 7.50 3.79
CA ARG A 123 4.23 8.85 4.12
C ARG A 123 4.40 9.62 2.81
N ARG A 124 3.59 10.67 2.62
CA ARG A 124 3.75 11.62 1.52
C ARG A 124 5.08 12.35 1.72
N GLY A 125 6.16 11.80 1.19
CA GLY A 125 7.49 12.40 1.27
C GLY A 125 8.58 11.36 1.48
N GLY A 126 9.18 10.90 0.38
CA GLY A 126 10.31 9.98 0.41
C GLY A 126 10.73 9.52 -0.97
N GLY A 127 10.80 10.44 -1.94
CA GLY A 127 11.13 10.07 -3.31
C GLY A 127 11.13 11.29 -4.23
N GLY A 128 12.17 12.12 -4.13
CA GLY A 128 12.40 13.20 -5.07
C GLY A 128 13.06 14.40 -4.39
N GLY A 129 14.38 14.54 -4.57
CA GLY A 129 15.08 15.76 -4.20
C GLY A 129 16.39 15.55 -3.43
N ASN A 130 17.32 14.74 -3.96
CA ASN A 130 18.74 15.00 -3.72
C ASN A 130 19.60 14.35 -4.81
N ARG A 131 19.67 15.01 -5.96
CA ARG A 131 20.75 14.88 -6.95
C ARG A 131 20.95 16.26 -7.58
N GLN A 132 21.75 17.08 -6.92
CA GLN A 132 22.58 18.10 -7.54
C GLN A 132 23.99 17.89 -7.00
#